data_AF-A0A968HGC9-F1
#
_entry.id   AF-A0A968HGC9-F1
#
_cell.length_a   1.000
_cell.length_b   1.000
_cell.length_c   1.000
_cell.angle_alpha   90.00
_cell.angle_beta   90.00
_cell.angle_gamma   90.00
#
_symmetry.space_group_name_H-M   'P 1'
#
loop_
_entity.id
_entity.type
_entity.pdbx_description
1 polymer ?
#
loop_
_entity_poly.entity_id
_entity_poly.type
_entity_poly.pdbx_seq_one_letter_code
_entity_poly.pdbx_strand_id
1 'polypeptide(L)'
;MTRRLGMMGLILLAVIAPCSGYAQQPAPGFFEDFNDGVANRWNNDGTGAWSVTDWRYTAAANTTLRVFYSHYRETYDNFVYAADVRKTAGNVKRAMGLVFRTDGTYNNGYVFHINANGYYLIFKRVNGRTQYLIRDWTYSPSINTGMNVWNRLEVDCSGPDLTFTINGQIVQTITDSSFASGRVGVKAFGSALKGDVVQFDNAELTPAGIPFGMHVSISRSVRAAGDYTGCGTYLDPCKTISDAISELNANEASAPIHVEKGLYGQAAGESFPFYFYDGMQILCGGPSHSTIIDISGGTGMIAGGLNTAVTGCTIRGGSPAVSDGNWSVAYPMEIRNNIIDGGFCSGIELWADSTVKGNRIRNIDAGDCNTAGIYISQSSPSVTGNVITNTSFGAGIYIYGGGASVTDNKVVSNTTGIYFSDDDAGNMPVINNNIVSCNDDADLEVGYIYSNLDARNNSWDHVPPATGACFGGMDICTWYGDLGSIDFSGAKLAPASCKKIIPN
;
A
#
# COMPACT_ATOMS: atom_id res chain seq x y z
N MET A 1 85.03 15.96 -15.80
CA MET A 1 84.03 16.53 -16.73
C MET A 1 83.23 15.39 -17.36
N THR A 2 81.91 15.59 -17.44
CA THR A 2 80.90 14.87 -18.26
C THR A 2 80.67 13.37 -18.03
N ARG A 3 79.62 13.08 -17.23
CA ARG A 3 78.84 11.84 -17.25
C ARG A 3 78.04 11.74 -18.55
N ARG A 4 78.03 10.60 -19.22
CA ARG A 4 77.00 10.19 -20.19
C ARG A 4 76.17 9.06 -19.58
N LEU A 5 74.87 9.31 -19.47
CA LEU A 5 73.83 8.36 -19.06
C LEU A 5 73.61 7.31 -20.15
N GLY A 6 73.59 6.03 -19.76
CA GLY A 6 72.98 4.95 -20.52
C GLY A 6 71.52 4.80 -20.13
N MET A 7 70.64 4.82 -21.13
CA MET A 7 69.21 4.56 -21.03
C MET A 7 68.97 3.08 -20.73
N MET A 8 68.28 2.76 -19.64
CA MET A 8 67.57 1.49 -19.44
C MET A 8 66.13 1.82 -19.06
N GLY A 9 65.19 1.39 -19.89
CA GLY A 9 63.76 1.65 -19.74
C GLY A 9 63.18 0.97 -18.51
N LEU A 10 62.46 1.76 -17.71
CA LEU A 10 61.57 1.26 -16.66
C LEU A 10 60.13 1.40 -17.19
N ILE A 11 59.46 0.28 -17.43
CA ILE A 11 58.03 0.22 -17.70
C ILE A 11 57.33 0.48 -16.36
N LEU A 12 56.74 1.67 -16.21
CA LEU A 12 55.89 2.02 -15.08
C LEU A 12 54.47 1.51 -15.37
N LEU A 13 54.08 0.39 -14.75
CA LEU A 13 52.67 -0.01 -14.69
C LEU A 13 51.92 1.03 -13.83
N ALA A 14 51.11 1.87 -14.47
CA ALA A 14 50.17 2.72 -13.76
C ALA A 14 49.05 1.85 -13.20
N VAL A 15 49.07 1.61 -11.88
CA VAL A 15 47.90 1.10 -11.15
C VAL A 15 46.89 2.24 -11.13
N ILE A 16 45.93 2.19 -12.04
CA ILE A 16 44.74 3.04 -11.98
C ILE A 16 43.90 2.51 -10.82
N ALA A 17 44.02 3.14 -9.64
CA ALA A 17 43.03 2.96 -8.59
C ALA A 17 41.70 3.53 -9.10
N PRO A 18 40.60 2.76 -9.18
CA PRO A 18 39.30 3.34 -9.46
C PRO A 18 38.95 4.23 -8.26
N CYS A 19 38.87 5.53 -8.51
CA CYS A 19 38.26 6.49 -7.61
C CYS A 19 36.74 6.22 -7.64
N SER A 20 36.30 5.19 -6.93
CA SER A 20 34.88 4.89 -6.73
C SER A 20 34.34 5.83 -5.65
N GLY A 21 34.06 7.07 -6.03
CA GLY A 21 33.17 7.94 -5.27
C GLY A 21 31.75 7.39 -5.34
N TYR A 22 31.43 6.41 -4.49
CA TYR A 22 30.04 6.06 -4.23
C TYR A 22 29.39 7.27 -3.57
N ALA A 23 28.57 8.01 -4.33
CA ALA A 23 27.63 8.96 -3.75
C ALA A 23 26.75 8.17 -2.77
N GLN A 24 26.74 8.56 -1.49
CA GLN A 24 25.83 7.95 -0.51
C GLN A 24 24.40 8.18 -0.99
N GLN A 25 23.62 7.11 -1.09
CA GLN A 25 22.19 7.24 -1.34
C GLN A 25 21.53 8.05 -0.22
N PRO A 26 20.54 8.92 -0.52
CA PRO A 26 19.84 9.69 0.49
C PRO A 26 19.22 8.75 1.53
N ALA A 27 19.24 9.17 2.80
CA ALA A 27 18.63 8.40 3.88
C ALA A 27 17.15 8.13 3.56
N PRO A 28 16.65 6.90 3.77
CA PRO A 28 15.25 6.61 3.54
C PRO A 28 14.36 7.43 4.48
N GLY A 29 13.11 7.65 4.07
CA GLY A 29 12.08 8.20 4.94
C GLY A 29 11.82 7.32 6.16
N PHE A 30 11.08 7.86 7.12
CA PHE A 30 10.69 7.12 8.31
C PHE A 30 9.28 7.48 8.76
N PHE A 31 8.71 6.62 9.60
CA PHE A 31 7.59 6.93 10.46
C PHE A 31 7.83 6.31 11.82
N GLU A 32 7.38 7.02 12.84
CA GLU A 32 7.54 6.69 14.23
C GLU A 32 6.27 7.12 14.98
N ASP A 33 5.42 6.16 15.30
CA ASP A 33 4.25 6.33 16.16
C ASP A 33 4.55 6.02 17.64
N PHE A 34 5.77 5.57 17.97
CA PHE A 34 6.18 5.17 19.32
C PHE A 34 5.29 4.06 19.93
N ASN A 35 4.48 3.38 19.13
CA ASN A 35 3.57 2.33 19.61
C ASN A 35 4.30 1.02 19.97
N ASP A 36 5.57 0.89 19.58
CA ASP A 36 6.47 -0.18 20.02
C ASP A 36 7.03 0.03 21.45
N GLY A 37 6.68 1.15 22.10
CA GLY A 37 7.12 1.47 23.45
C GLY A 37 8.56 2.00 23.53
N VAL A 38 9.21 2.26 22.40
CA VAL A 38 10.58 2.78 22.35
C VAL A 38 10.69 3.93 21.35
N ALA A 39 11.60 4.87 21.58
CA ALA A 39 11.94 5.90 20.58
C ALA A 39 13.23 5.47 19.89
N ASN A 40 13.17 4.33 19.20
CA ASN A 40 14.35 3.73 18.61
C ASN A 40 14.94 4.69 17.55
N ARG A 41 16.27 4.85 17.51
CA ARG A 41 16.96 5.84 16.63
C ARG A 41 16.74 7.32 16.95
N TRP A 42 16.00 7.66 18.00
CA TRP A 42 15.93 9.01 18.52
C TRP A 42 16.99 9.26 19.57
N ASN A 43 17.76 10.32 19.37
CA ASN A 43 18.81 10.76 20.27
C ASN A 43 18.34 12.04 20.98
N ASN A 44 18.08 11.94 22.28
CA ASN A 44 17.89 13.12 23.12
C ASN A 44 19.24 13.63 23.64
N ASP A 45 19.35 14.95 23.84
CA ASP A 45 20.59 15.59 24.31
C ASP A 45 20.76 15.52 25.84
N GLY A 46 20.03 14.63 26.51
CA GLY A 46 19.99 14.51 27.97
C GLY A 46 19.21 15.63 28.67
N THR A 47 18.57 16.54 27.94
CA THR A 47 17.71 17.58 28.52
C THR A 47 16.25 17.16 28.52
N GLY A 48 15.59 17.26 29.67
CA GLY A 48 14.26 16.68 29.88
C GLY A 48 14.33 15.19 30.26
N ALA A 49 13.25 14.69 30.85
CA ALA A 49 13.04 13.26 31.02
C ALA A 49 12.22 12.76 29.82
N TRP A 50 12.86 11.99 28.96
CA TRP A 50 12.26 11.40 27.77
C TRP A 50 11.90 9.95 28.02
N SER A 51 10.66 9.58 27.70
CA SER A 51 10.18 8.21 27.76
C SER A 51 9.10 8.01 26.73
N VAL A 52 8.87 6.76 26.31
CA VAL A 52 7.63 6.41 25.63
C VAL A 52 6.66 5.90 26.70
N THR A 53 5.56 6.60 26.89
CA THR A 53 4.54 6.30 27.91
C THR A 53 3.17 6.47 27.31
N ASP A 54 2.27 5.51 27.55
CA ASP A 54 0.97 5.41 26.88
C ASP A 54 1.11 5.55 25.36
N TRP A 55 2.11 4.86 24.80
CA TRP A 55 2.42 4.81 23.37
C TRP A 55 2.75 6.17 22.74
N ARG A 56 3.29 7.10 23.55
CA ARG A 56 3.62 8.46 23.09
C ARG A 56 4.99 8.86 23.57
N TYR A 57 5.76 9.50 22.70
CA TYR A 57 7.06 10.04 23.08
C TYR A 57 6.87 11.29 23.95
N THR A 58 7.14 11.11 25.23
CA THR A 58 6.81 12.07 26.27
C THR A 58 8.07 12.77 26.76
N ALA A 59 8.04 14.10 26.73
CA ALA A 59 9.07 14.96 27.30
C ALA A 59 8.53 15.64 28.56
N ALA A 60 9.01 15.20 29.72
CA ALA A 60 8.70 15.81 31.00
C ALA A 60 9.85 16.70 31.48
N ALA A 61 9.51 17.83 32.09
CA ALA A 61 10.52 18.74 32.62
C ALA A 61 11.20 18.16 33.89
N ASN A 62 12.51 17.98 33.83
CA ASN A 62 13.33 17.49 34.95
C ASN A 62 14.25 18.57 35.58
N THR A 63 14.19 19.82 35.10
CA THR A 63 15.01 20.94 35.56
C THR A 63 14.21 22.24 35.67
N THR A 64 14.78 23.26 36.31
CA THR A 64 14.10 24.52 36.66
C THR A 64 13.54 25.29 35.48
N LEU A 65 14.20 25.34 34.31
CA LEU A 65 13.66 25.84 33.04
C LEU A 65 14.65 25.52 31.90
N ARG A 66 14.25 24.75 30.89
CA ARG A 66 15.12 24.46 29.74
C ARG A 66 14.34 24.08 28.49
N VAL A 67 15.03 24.11 27.34
CA VAL A 67 14.62 23.38 26.14
C VAL A 67 14.93 21.91 26.37
N PHE A 68 14.03 21.04 25.92
CA PHE A 68 14.22 19.61 25.77
C PHE A 68 14.30 19.32 24.29
N TYR A 69 15.30 18.55 23.87
CA TYR A 69 15.60 18.32 22.45
C TYR A 69 15.85 16.83 22.19
N SER A 70 15.20 16.32 21.16
CA SER A 70 15.43 14.96 20.64
C SER A 70 15.36 14.97 19.13
N HIS A 71 16.20 14.15 18.49
CA HIS A 71 16.31 14.12 17.04
C HIS A 71 16.50 12.71 16.49
N TYR A 72 15.98 12.48 15.30
CA TYR A 72 16.19 11.25 14.56
C TYR A 72 17.64 11.16 14.07
N ARG A 73 18.21 9.95 14.07
CA ARG A 73 19.65 9.78 13.87
C ARG A 73 20.17 10.07 12.45
N GLU A 74 19.30 10.17 11.45
CA GLU A 74 19.68 10.34 10.04
C GLU A 74 19.64 11.82 9.62
N THR A 75 20.34 12.16 8.54
CA THR A 75 20.37 13.51 7.96
C THR A 75 19.62 13.57 6.63
N TYR A 76 18.90 14.65 6.41
CA TYR A 76 18.08 14.89 5.23
C TYR A 76 18.35 16.28 4.66
N ASP A 77 18.24 16.42 3.34
CA ASP A 77 18.37 17.68 2.60
C ASP A 77 16.99 18.27 2.25
N ASN A 78 16.32 17.68 1.26
CA ASN A 78 14.96 18.03 0.84
C ASN A 78 13.99 16.97 1.36
N PHE A 79 12.93 17.38 2.02
CA PHE A 79 12.00 16.47 2.68
C PHE A 79 10.72 17.17 3.10
N VAL A 80 9.67 16.38 3.30
CA VAL A 80 8.52 16.73 4.13
C VAL A 80 8.67 16.03 5.47
N TYR A 81 8.64 16.76 6.58
CA TYR A 81 8.70 16.22 7.94
C TYR A 81 7.52 16.71 8.76
N ALA A 82 6.80 15.80 9.40
CA ALA A 82 5.66 16.13 10.24
C ALA A 82 5.65 15.34 11.55
N ALA A 83 5.04 15.89 12.59
CA ALA A 83 4.76 15.16 13.83
C ALA A 83 3.54 15.75 14.55
N ASP A 84 2.87 14.92 15.32
CA ASP A 84 1.82 15.36 16.22
C ASP A 84 2.43 15.85 17.52
N VAL A 85 1.86 16.92 18.07
CA VAL A 85 2.30 17.47 19.34
C VAL A 85 1.12 17.92 20.18
N ARG A 86 1.18 17.61 21.48
CA ARG A 86 0.25 18.14 22.47
C ARG A 86 0.93 18.48 23.78
N LYS A 87 0.35 19.42 24.51
CA LYS A 87 0.72 19.71 25.89
C LYS A 87 -0.24 19.01 26.84
N THR A 88 0.26 18.14 27.71
CA THR A 88 -0.60 17.42 28.66
C THR A 88 -0.57 18.04 30.05
N ALA A 89 0.51 18.77 30.39
CA ALA A 89 0.62 19.50 31.65
C ALA A 89 1.50 20.76 31.54
N GLY A 90 1.32 21.67 32.50
CA GLY A 90 2.15 22.86 32.70
C GLY A 90 1.56 24.14 32.15
N ASN A 91 2.38 24.99 31.53
CA ASN A 91 1.96 26.33 31.10
C ASN A 91 1.64 26.39 29.61
N VAL A 92 0.39 26.66 29.25
CA VAL A 92 -0.08 26.77 27.86
C VAL A 92 0.71 27.74 26.97
N LYS A 93 1.41 28.74 27.53
CA LYS A 93 2.27 29.67 26.79
C LYS A 93 3.65 29.10 26.43
N ARG A 94 4.00 27.91 26.93
CA ARG A 94 5.30 27.29 26.65
C ARG A 94 5.27 26.50 25.35
N ALA A 95 6.37 26.64 24.61
CA ALA A 95 6.46 26.21 23.23
C ALA A 95 6.72 24.70 23.08
N MET A 96 6.20 24.09 22.03
CA MET A 96 6.43 22.71 21.60
C MET A 96 6.43 22.63 20.07
N GLY A 97 7.23 21.76 19.46
CA GLY A 97 7.18 21.59 18.01
C GLY A 97 8.41 20.91 17.42
N LEU A 98 8.70 21.25 16.17
CA LEU A 98 9.69 20.59 15.32
C LEU A 98 11.01 21.35 15.30
N VAL A 99 12.09 20.58 15.12
CA VAL A 99 13.42 21.06 14.74
C VAL A 99 13.86 20.33 13.49
N PHE A 100 14.55 21.01 12.59
CA PHE A 100 14.91 20.41 11.31
C PHE A 100 16.17 21.04 10.72
N ARG A 101 16.84 20.28 9.85
CA ARG A 101 18.19 20.57 9.33
C ARG A 101 19.19 20.92 10.44
N THR A 102 19.14 20.18 11.55
CA THR A 102 20.05 20.39 12.68
C THR A 102 21.36 19.62 12.52
N ASP A 103 22.41 20.04 13.22
CA ASP A 103 23.69 19.31 13.28
C ASP A 103 23.69 18.17 14.32
N GLY A 104 22.52 17.78 14.82
CA GLY A 104 22.37 16.84 15.94
C GLY A 104 22.48 17.51 17.31
N THR A 105 22.77 18.81 17.35
CA THR A 105 22.64 19.66 18.54
C THR A 105 21.50 20.65 18.36
N TYR A 106 21.00 21.22 19.46
CA TYR A 106 20.05 22.33 19.35
C TYR A 106 20.72 23.64 18.88
N ASN A 107 22.04 23.72 18.66
CA ASN A 107 22.76 24.99 18.41
C ASN A 107 22.71 25.49 16.97
N ASN A 108 22.47 24.60 16.01
CA ASN A 108 22.38 24.91 14.59
C ASN A 108 21.17 24.21 13.98
N GLY A 109 20.43 24.91 13.13
CA GLY A 109 19.23 24.39 12.45
C GLY A 109 18.02 25.31 12.61
N TYR A 110 16.89 24.88 12.07
CA TYR A 110 15.62 25.60 12.11
C TYR A 110 14.70 25.05 13.19
N VAL A 111 13.79 25.90 13.66
CA VAL A 111 12.79 25.58 14.67
C VAL A 111 11.44 26.13 14.22
N PHE A 112 10.44 25.25 14.21
CA PHE A 112 9.04 25.59 14.01
C PHE A 112 8.24 25.09 15.20
N HIS A 113 7.66 26.00 15.97
CA HIS A 113 6.92 25.59 17.16
C HIS A 113 5.64 26.37 17.38
N ILE A 114 4.75 25.78 18.16
CA ILE A 114 3.50 26.37 18.64
C ILE A 114 3.50 26.46 20.16
N ASN A 115 2.54 27.19 20.71
CA ASN A 115 2.12 27.05 22.10
C ASN A 115 0.62 26.69 22.13
N ALA A 116 0.16 26.15 23.27
CA ALA A 116 -1.22 25.71 23.44
C ALA A 116 -2.24 26.88 23.54
N ASN A 117 -1.77 28.13 23.44
CA ASN A 117 -2.60 29.34 23.38
C ASN A 117 -2.86 29.84 21.95
N GLY A 118 -2.45 29.08 20.92
CA GLY A 118 -2.80 29.39 19.53
C GLY A 118 -1.80 30.27 18.80
N TYR A 119 -0.53 30.32 19.25
CA TYR A 119 0.51 31.10 18.59
C TYR A 119 1.65 30.19 18.12
N TYR A 120 2.23 30.53 16.97
CA TYR A 120 3.43 29.89 16.44
C TYR A 120 4.59 30.88 16.30
N LEU A 121 5.80 30.33 16.21
CA LEU A 121 7.03 31.07 15.96
C LEU A 121 7.98 30.22 15.10
N ILE A 122 8.68 30.87 14.18
CA ILE A 122 9.67 30.26 13.30
C ILE A 122 10.99 31.04 13.43
N PHE A 123 12.08 30.33 13.71
CA PHE A 123 13.42 30.91 13.81
C PHE A 123 14.48 29.87 13.46
N LYS A 124 15.71 30.34 13.28
CA LYS A 124 16.90 29.48 13.18
C LYS A 124 17.85 29.73 14.34
N ARG A 125 18.64 28.72 14.69
CA ARG A 125 19.77 28.86 15.60
C ARG A 125 21.05 28.80 14.78
N VAL A 126 21.96 29.75 15.02
CA VAL A 126 23.28 29.79 14.40
C VAL A 126 24.30 29.95 15.52
N ASN A 127 25.12 28.92 15.75
CA ASN A 127 26.08 28.87 16.86
C ASN A 127 25.44 29.18 18.22
N GLY A 128 24.25 28.61 18.46
CA GLY A 128 23.49 28.79 19.70
C GLY A 128 22.72 30.11 19.81
N ARG A 129 22.88 31.05 18.87
CA ARG A 129 22.15 32.32 18.85
C ARG A 129 20.87 32.21 18.03
N THR A 130 19.75 32.68 18.59
CA THR A 130 18.46 32.72 17.91
C THR A 130 18.43 33.85 16.88
N GLN A 131 18.01 33.54 15.66
CA GLN A 131 17.69 34.49 14.60
C GLN A 131 16.27 34.24 14.12
N TYR A 132 15.39 35.21 14.34
CA TYR A 132 13.96 35.10 14.05
C TYR A 132 13.69 35.16 12.55
N LEU A 133 12.95 34.19 12.02
CA LEU A 133 12.46 34.20 10.64
C LEU A 133 11.06 34.84 10.55
N ILE A 134 10.30 34.77 11.64
CA ILE A 134 9.18 35.68 11.94
C ILE A 134 9.45 36.39 13.27
N ARG A 135 9.22 37.71 13.32
CA ARG A 135 9.65 38.55 14.45
C ARG A 135 8.94 38.24 15.76
N ASP A 136 7.64 38.00 15.69
CA ASP A 136 6.77 37.87 16.85
C ASP A 136 6.02 36.55 16.84
N TRP A 137 5.60 36.13 18.04
CA TRP A 137 4.61 35.09 18.19
C TRP A 137 3.36 35.47 17.41
N THR A 138 3.04 34.66 16.40
CA THR A 138 1.96 34.95 15.46
C THR A 138 0.77 34.05 15.77
N TYR A 139 -0.41 34.65 15.97
CA TYR A 139 -1.64 33.89 16.19
C TYR A 139 -2.03 33.14 14.91
N SER A 140 -2.51 31.90 15.04
CA SER A 140 -3.09 31.15 13.92
C SER A 140 -4.37 30.44 14.35
N PRO A 141 -5.49 30.61 13.63
CA PRO A 141 -6.72 29.87 13.89
C PRO A 141 -6.58 28.37 13.58
N SER A 142 -5.54 27.98 12.83
CA SER A 142 -5.25 26.58 12.52
C SER A 142 -4.68 25.84 13.73
N ILE A 143 -4.31 26.51 14.83
CA ILE A 143 -3.82 25.85 16.05
C ILE A 143 -5.00 25.54 16.97
N ASN A 144 -5.20 24.26 17.22
CA ASN A 144 -6.13 23.80 18.23
C ASN A 144 -5.59 24.14 19.63
N THR A 145 -6.26 25.04 20.33
CA THR A 145 -5.82 25.56 21.65
C THR A 145 -6.26 24.67 22.81
N GLY A 146 -5.50 24.67 23.90
CA GLY A 146 -5.85 23.97 25.15
C GLY A 146 -4.88 22.84 25.52
N MET A 147 -5.11 22.27 26.70
CA MET A 147 -4.36 21.09 27.17
C MET A 147 -4.95 19.80 26.61
N ASN A 148 -4.11 18.80 26.40
CA ASN A 148 -4.46 17.48 25.84
C ASN A 148 -5.04 17.54 24.42
N VAL A 149 -4.79 18.64 23.71
CA VAL A 149 -5.25 18.86 22.34
C VAL A 149 -4.09 18.65 21.37
N TRP A 150 -4.29 17.79 20.38
CA TRP A 150 -3.31 17.48 19.34
C TRP A 150 -3.26 18.55 18.26
N ASN A 151 -2.05 18.81 17.78
CA ASN A 151 -1.77 19.60 16.59
C ASN A 151 -0.73 18.87 15.73
N ARG A 152 -1.01 18.74 14.43
CA ARG A 152 -0.07 18.28 13.42
C ARG A 152 0.77 19.47 12.96
N LEU A 153 2.08 19.40 13.14
CA LEU A 153 3.02 20.35 12.53
C LEU A 153 3.73 19.66 11.38
N GLU A 154 3.95 20.39 10.29
CA GLU A 154 4.65 19.89 9.11
C GLU A 154 5.56 20.99 8.54
N VAL A 155 6.73 20.56 8.04
CA VAL A 155 7.65 21.39 7.27
C VAL A 155 7.99 20.70 5.94
N ASP A 156 7.83 21.41 4.84
CA ASP A 156 8.31 21.01 3.51
C ASP A 156 9.55 21.85 3.18
N CYS A 157 10.68 21.17 3.02
CA CYS A 157 11.99 21.74 2.73
C CYS A 157 12.38 21.38 1.31
N SER A 158 12.35 22.36 0.40
CA SER A 158 12.76 22.21 -1.00
C SER A 158 13.87 23.21 -1.33
N GLY A 159 15.11 22.76 -1.29
CA GLY A 159 16.28 23.63 -1.38
C GLY A 159 16.25 24.69 -0.27
N PRO A 160 16.36 26.00 -0.58
CA PRO A 160 16.23 27.07 0.40
C PRO A 160 14.78 27.42 0.76
N ASP A 161 13.78 26.89 0.05
CA ASP A 161 12.38 27.20 0.27
C ASP A 161 11.79 26.29 1.35
N LEU A 162 11.20 26.91 2.38
CA LEU A 162 10.66 26.27 3.56
C LEU A 162 9.17 26.62 3.67
N THR A 163 8.30 25.62 3.60
CA THR A 163 6.85 25.78 3.80
C THR A 163 6.45 25.18 5.14
N PHE A 164 5.64 25.92 5.91
CA PHE A 164 5.24 25.56 7.26
C PHE A 164 3.72 25.38 7.31
N THR A 165 3.29 24.22 7.78
CA THR A 165 1.88 23.82 7.83
C THR A 165 1.48 23.47 9.26
N ILE A 166 0.29 23.91 9.68
CA ILE A 166 -0.34 23.54 10.96
C ILE A 166 -1.71 22.96 10.65
N ASN A 167 -1.98 21.73 11.10
CA ASN A 167 -3.26 21.04 10.91
C ASN A 167 -3.75 21.12 9.44
N GLY A 168 -2.84 20.86 8.51
CA GLY A 168 -3.12 20.86 7.07
C GLY A 168 -3.26 22.25 6.42
N GLN A 169 -3.10 23.35 7.17
CA GLN A 169 -3.14 24.70 6.63
C GLN A 169 -1.74 25.32 6.58
N ILE A 170 -1.32 25.80 5.40
CA ILE A 170 -0.06 26.54 5.26
C ILE A 170 -0.18 27.84 6.05
N VAL A 171 0.73 28.05 7.01
CA VAL A 171 0.77 29.27 7.83
C VAL A 171 1.89 30.22 7.43
N GLN A 172 2.93 29.73 6.76
CA GLN A 172 4.05 30.55 6.29
C GLN A 172 4.86 29.84 5.20
N THR A 173 5.48 30.63 4.32
CA THR A 173 6.57 30.19 3.42
C THR A 173 7.75 31.15 3.55
N ILE A 174 8.96 30.63 3.72
CA ILE A 174 10.20 31.40 3.91
C ILE A 174 11.30 30.83 3.02
N THR A 175 12.06 31.69 2.35
CA THR A 175 13.31 31.30 1.67
C THR A 175 14.51 31.63 2.57
N ASP A 176 15.27 30.63 3.00
CA ASP A 176 16.49 30.80 3.79
C ASP A 176 17.51 29.68 3.47
N SER A 177 18.74 30.06 3.12
CA SER A 177 19.78 29.13 2.67
C SER A 177 20.85 28.83 3.72
N SER A 178 20.58 29.08 5.00
CA SER A 178 21.59 28.94 6.07
C SER A 178 21.94 27.48 6.36
N PHE A 179 20.96 26.58 6.27
CA PHE A 179 21.15 25.14 6.44
C PHE A 179 20.49 24.41 5.26
N ALA A 180 21.30 23.69 4.49
CA ALA A 180 20.85 22.93 3.32
C ALA A 180 20.43 21.49 3.67
N SER A 181 20.99 20.92 4.75
CA SER A 181 20.69 19.57 5.22
C SER A 181 20.95 19.44 6.72
N GLY A 182 20.44 18.37 7.31
CA GLY A 182 20.69 18.01 8.71
C GLY A 182 19.62 17.07 9.25
N ARG A 183 19.64 16.83 10.56
CA ARG A 183 18.69 15.96 11.26
C ARG A 183 17.34 16.64 11.46
N VAL A 184 16.30 15.84 11.64
CA VAL A 184 14.96 16.27 12.05
C VAL A 184 14.65 15.80 13.46
N GLY A 185 13.71 16.45 14.14
CA GLY A 185 13.32 16.04 15.46
C GLY A 185 12.25 16.90 16.10
N VAL A 186 12.15 16.77 17.42
CA VAL A 186 11.16 17.47 18.23
C VAL A 186 11.82 18.23 19.38
N LYS A 187 11.13 19.28 19.82
CA LYS A 187 11.51 20.05 20.99
C LYS A 187 10.32 20.39 21.87
N ALA A 188 10.60 20.48 23.16
CA ALA A 188 9.70 21.07 24.15
C ALA A 188 10.42 22.17 24.94
N PHE A 189 9.67 23.11 25.49
CA PHE A 189 10.18 24.07 26.47
C PHE A 189 9.41 23.89 27.77
N GLY A 190 10.11 23.69 28.87
CA GLY A 190 9.47 23.29 30.12
C GLY A 190 10.26 23.64 31.36
N SER A 191 9.57 23.57 32.49
CA SER A 191 10.08 23.79 33.83
C SER A 191 9.46 22.77 34.78
N ALA A 192 10.31 22.08 35.55
CA ALA A 192 9.89 21.15 36.58
C ALA A 192 9.00 21.85 37.63
N LEU A 193 9.25 23.15 37.91
CA LEU A 193 8.43 23.96 38.83
C LEU A 193 6.97 24.13 38.38
N LYS A 194 6.68 23.86 37.11
CA LYS A 194 5.32 23.93 36.56
C LYS A 194 4.83 22.58 36.05
N GLY A 195 5.62 21.50 36.21
CA GLY A 195 5.28 20.16 35.73
C GLY A 195 4.96 20.14 34.24
N ASP A 196 5.73 20.83 33.39
CA ASP A 196 5.47 20.78 31.96
C ASP A 196 5.70 19.39 31.39
N VAL A 197 4.70 18.90 30.69
CA VAL A 197 4.75 17.65 29.94
C VAL A 197 4.22 17.90 28.54
N VAL A 198 4.98 17.44 27.54
CA VAL A 198 4.63 17.48 26.13
C VAL A 198 4.71 16.06 25.59
N GLN A 199 3.76 15.70 24.75
CA GLN A 199 3.75 14.42 24.05
C GLN A 199 3.85 14.65 22.56
N PHE A 200 4.62 13.78 21.93
CA PHE A 200 4.79 13.69 20.49
C PHE A 200 4.33 12.31 20.03
N ASP A 201 3.82 12.26 18.81
CA ASP A 201 3.28 11.06 18.20
C ASP A 201 3.37 11.18 16.67
N ASN A 202 3.24 10.06 15.96
CA ASN A 202 3.16 9.97 14.50
C ASN A 202 4.22 10.81 13.75
N ALA A 203 5.48 10.79 14.19
CA ALA A 203 6.57 11.53 13.55
C ALA A 203 6.94 10.87 12.21
N GLU A 204 6.84 11.58 11.10
CA GLU A 204 6.99 11.02 9.75
C GLU A 204 7.85 11.92 8.88
N LEU A 205 8.68 11.32 8.03
CA LEU A 205 9.52 12.02 7.07
C LEU A 205 9.50 11.34 5.71
N THR A 206 9.27 12.12 4.66
CA THR A 206 9.40 11.73 3.27
C THR A 206 10.51 12.53 2.59
N PRO A 207 11.62 11.92 2.13
CA PRO A 207 12.66 12.63 1.36
C PRO A 207 12.11 13.08 0.00
N ALA A 208 12.46 14.28 -0.44
CA ALA A 208 12.04 14.77 -1.75
C ALA A 208 12.79 14.01 -2.85
N GLY A 209 12.07 13.56 -3.87
CA GLY A 209 12.60 12.68 -4.94
C GLY A 209 12.02 11.26 -4.92
N ILE A 210 11.19 10.93 -3.93
CA ILE A 210 10.29 9.77 -3.92
C ILE A 210 8.86 10.33 -4.06
N PRO A 211 8.07 9.93 -5.07
CA PRO A 211 6.72 10.48 -5.28
C PRO A 211 5.81 10.27 -4.06
N PHE A 212 5.02 11.30 -3.75
CA PHE A 212 3.97 11.33 -2.72
C PHE A 212 3.04 10.11 -2.79
N GLY A 213 2.78 9.48 -1.63
CA GLY A 213 1.67 8.52 -1.48
C GLY A 213 1.87 7.34 -0.54
N MET A 214 2.56 7.46 0.60
CA MET A 214 2.59 6.35 1.58
C MET A 214 2.43 6.86 3.01
N HIS A 215 1.18 6.78 3.49
CA HIS A 215 0.83 6.69 4.91
C HIS A 215 1.65 5.55 5.53
N VAL A 216 2.29 5.76 6.68
CA VAL A 216 2.73 4.63 7.49
C VAL A 216 1.63 4.30 8.48
N SER A 217 0.77 3.40 8.03
CA SER A 217 0.07 2.46 8.90
C SER A 217 1.13 1.61 9.61
N ILE A 218 0.86 1.13 10.84
CA ILE A 218 1.63 0.01 11.43
C ILE A 218 1.77 -1.02 10.32
N SER A 219 2.99 -1.29 9.86
CA SER A 219 3.16 -2.12 8.68
C SER A 219 4.24 -3.13 8.91
N ARG A 220 3.89 -4.41 8.74
CA ARG A 220 4.83 -5.51 8.91
C ARG A 220 5.58 -5.68 7.60
N SER A 221 6.90 -5.62 7.64
CA SER A 221 7.72 -5.94 6.48
C SER A 221 8.07 -7.42 6.49
N VAL A 222 7.96 -8.08 5.35
CA VAL A 222 8.34 -9.49 5.14
C VAL A 222 9.39 -9.54 4.05
N ARG A 223 10.51 -10.23 4.26
CA ARG A 223 11.58 -10.37 3.25
C ARG A 223 11.78 -11.82 2.85
N ALA A 224 11.95 -12.05 1.56
CA ALA A 224 12.36 -13.37 1.08
C ALA A 224 13.86 -13.61 1.40
N ALA A 225 14.14 -14.68 2.14
CA ALA A 225 15.47 -15.23 2.47
C ALA A 225 16.38 -14.39 3.41
N GLY A 226 16.75 -15.00 4.55
CA GLY A 226 17.73 -14.56 5.56
C GLY A 226 17.43 -15.16 6.95
N ASP A 227 18.41 -15.20 7.86
CA ASP A 227 18.23 -15.66 9.26
C ASP A 227 17.79 -14.48 10.12
N TYR A 228 16.49 -14.22 10.14
CA TYR A 228 15.88 -13.16 10.93
C TYR A 228 14.86 -13.80 11.87
N THR A 229 15.22 -13.85 13.16
CA THR A 229 14.35 -14.30 14.24
C THR A 229 13.60 -13.08 14.77
N GLY A 230 12.47 -12.75 14.16
CA GLY A 230 11.75 -11.53 14.52
C GLY A 230 10.79 -11.07 13.44
N CYS A 231 9.96 -10.11 13.81
CA CYS A 231 8.60 -10.03 13.31
C CYS A 231 7.95 -8.71 13.74
N GLY A 232 8.41 -7.59 13.21
CA GLY A 232 7.80 -6.34 13.68
C GLY A 232 8.16 -5.06 12.96
N THR A 233 9.21 -5.01 12.14
CA THR A 233 9.59 -3.76 11.45
C THR A 233 10.37 -4.01 10.15
N TYR A 234 10.64 -2.97 9.38
CA TYR A 234 11.55 -3.03 8.22
C TYR A 234 12.97 -3.52 8.55
N LEU A 235 13.39 -3.38 9.82
CA LEU A 235 14.72 -3.72 10.33
C LEU A 235 14.82 -5.10 10.94
N ASP A 236 13.67 -5.61 11.40
CA ASP A 236 13.49 -6.98 11.88
C ASP A 236 12.25 -7.55 11.18
N PRO A 237 12.36 -7.79 9.85
CA PRO A 237 11.24 -8.20 9.04
C PRO A 237 10.86 -9.65 9.36
N CYS A 238 9.58 -9.95 9.23
CA CYS A 238 9.10 -11.31 9.35
C CYS A 238 9.80 -12.19 8.32
N LYS A 239 10.16 -13.40 8.73
CA LYS A 239 10.74 -14.40 7.84
C LYS A 239 9.70 -14.90 6.83
N THR A 240 8.46 -15.09 7.27
CA THR A 240 7.35 -15.60 6.46
C THR A 240 6.12 -14.71 6.58
N ILE A 241 5.24 -14.78 5.60
CA ILE A 241 3.92 -14.15 5.63
C ILE A 241 3.10 -14.79 6.75
N SER A 242 3.15 -16.12 6.90
CA SER A 242 2.49 -16.82 8.02
C SER A 242 2.85 -16.27 9.40
N ASP A 243 4.15 -16.02 9.64
CA ASP A 243 4.60 -15.43 10.91
C ASP A 243 4.02 -14.01 11.08
N ALA A 244 4.07 -13.20 10.01
CA ALA A 244 3.52 -11.85 10.01
C ALA A 244 2.01 -11.83 10.33
N ILE A 245 1.26 -12.80 9.81
CA ILE A 245 -0.17 -12.98 10.10
C ILE A 245 -0.36 -13.39 11.56
N SER A 246 0.39 -14.38 12.04
CA SER A 246 0.20 -14.98 13.38
C SER A 246 0.38 -14.00 14.53
N GLU A 247 1.14 -12.94 14.29
CA GLU A 247 1.45 -11.94 15.31
C GLU A 247 0.56 -10.71 15.29
N LEU A 248 -0.17 -10.52 14.21
CA LEU A 248 -1.24 -9.52 14.22
C LEU A 248 -2.33 -10.05 15.14
N ASN A 249 -2.52 -9.37 16.26
CA ASN A 249 -3.74 -9.57 17.03
C ASN A 249 -4.92 -8.95 16.27
N ALA A 250 -6.14 -9.40 16.57
CA ALA A 250 -7.34 -8.92 15.87
C ALA A 250 -7.54 -7.38 15.93
N ASN A 251 -6.90 -6.67 16.87
CA ASN A 251 -6.98 -5.20 16.97
C ASN A 251 -5.94 -4.47 16.10
N GLU A 252 -4.85 -5.14 15.74
CA GLU A 252 -3.80 -4.64 14.83
C GLU A 252 -4.00 -5.08 13.39
N ALA A 253 -5.00 -5.93 13.14
CA ALA A 253 -5.31 -6.51 11.84
C ALA A 253 -5.51 -5.47 10.73
N SER A 254 -5.83 -4.21 11.00
CA SER A 254 -5.87 -3.15 9.97
C SER A 254 -4.51 -2.72 9.37
N ALA A 255 -3.40 -3.23 9.91
CA ALA A 255 -2.03 -2.98 9.47
C ALA A 255 -1.70 -3.64 8.12
N PRO A 256 -1.19 -2.91 7.10
CA PRO A 256 -0.68 -3.53 5.89
C PRO A 256 0.61 -4.32 6.14
N ILE A 257 0.67 -5.55 5.66
CA ILE A 257 1.87 -6.36 5.56
C ILE A 257 2.53 -6.04 4.21
N HIS A 258 3.66 -5.34 4.23
CA HIS A 258 4.51 -5.15 3.06
C HIS A 258 5.36 -6.38 2.82
N VAL A 259 5.19 -7.01 1.67
CA VAL A 259 5.94 -8.21 1.30
C VAL A 259 6.93 -7.83 0.20
N GLU A 260 8.22 -7.98 0.47
CA GLU A 260 9.25 -7.68 -0.53
C GLU A 260 9.22 -8.65 -1.71
N LYS A 261 9.98 -8.33 -2.75
CA LYS A 261 10.17 -9.24 -3.88
C LYS A 261 10.79 -10.56 -3.42
N GLY A 262 10.37 -11.67 -4.02
CA GLY A 262 10.93 -12.99 -3.76
C GLY A 262 9.88 -14.09 -3.79
N LEU A 263 10.30 -15.30 -3.40
CA LEU A 263 9.47 -16.50 -3.43
C LEU A 263 9.02 -16.86 -2.01
N TYR A 264 7.72 -16.96 -1.81
CA TYR A 264 7.04 -17.28 -0.57
C TYR A 264 6.19 -18.53 -0.80
N GLY A 265 6.66 -19.68 -0.33
CA GLY A 265 5.94 -20.94 -0.44
C GLY A 265 6.34 -21.88 0.68
N GLN A 266 5.80 -23.11 0.69
CA GLN A 266 6.08 -24.08 1.76
C GLN A 266 7.59 -24.33 1.96
N ALA A 267 8.36 -24.40 0.87
CA ALA A 267 9.81 -24.57 0.93
C ALA A 267 10.55 -23.35 1.53
N ALA A 268 9.93 -22.17 1.51
CA ALA A 268 10.44 -20.96 2.15
C ALA A 268 9.98 -20.83 3.62
N GLY A 269 9.13 -21.74 4.10
CA GLY A 269 8.61 -21.77 5.46
C GLY A 269 7.17 -21.31 5.62
N GLU A 270 6.47 -20.98 4.53
CA GLU A 270 5.06 -20.58 4.60
C GLU A 270 4.15 -21.75 5.00
N SER A 271 3.11 -21.44 5.77
CA SER A 271 2.03 -22.34 6.16
C SER A 271 0.72 -21.87 5.54
N PHE A 272 0.21 -22.64 4.59
CA PHE A 272 -1.08 -22.37 3.95
C PHE A 272 -2.21 -23.19 4.61
N PRO A 273 -3.48 -22.73 4.53
CA PRO A 273 -3.92 -21.46 3.94
C PRO A 273 -3.59 -20.24 4.82
N PHE A 274 -3.51 -19.06 4.20
CA PHE A 274 -3.39 -17.80 4.91
C PHE A 274 -4.79 -17.31 5.28
N TYR A 275 -5.10 -17.28 6.58
CA TYR A 275 -6.35 -16.68 7.08
C TYR A 275 -6.10 -15.26 7.55
N PHE A 276 -6.79 -14.30 6.94
CA PHE A 276 -6.69 -12.91 7.32
C PHE A 276 -7.70 -12.56 8.42
N TYR A 277 -7.24 -11.80 9.40
CA TYR A 277 -8.10 -11.08 10.32
C TYR A 277 -8.71 -9.85 9.66
N ASP A 278 -9.82 -9.35 10.22
CA ASP A 278 -10.53 -8.18 9.72
C ASP A 278 -9.62 -6.95 9.60
N GLY A 279 -9.62 -6.32 8.43
CA GLY A 279 -8.83 -5.13 8.12
C GLY A 279 -7.46 -5.40 7.50
N MET A 280 -6.99 -6.65 7.49
CA MET A 280 -5.64 -7.01 7.02
C MET A 280 -5.43 -6.74 5.54
N GLN A 281 -4.27 -6.16 5.22
CA GLN A 281 -3.88 -5.89 3.85
C GLN A 281 -2.52 -6.49 3.58
N ILE A 282 -2.36 -7.22 2.49
CA ILE A 282 -1.04 -7.59 1.96
C ILE A 282 -0.71 -6.69 0.77
N LEU A 283 0.45 -6.04 0.85
CA LEU A 283 0.99 -5.15 -0.17
C LEU A 283 2.30 -5.75 -0.70
N CYS A 284 2.20 -6.48 -1.81
CA CYS A 284 3.34 -7.09 -2.46
C CYS A 284 4.18 -6.07 -3.24
N GLY A 285 5.50 -6.22 -3.13
CA GLY A 285 6.48 -5.25 -3.60
C GLY A 285 7.34 -5.71 -4.77
N GLY A 286 8.11 -4.76 -5.28
CA GLY A 286 9.09 -4.98 -6.34
C GLY A 286 8.53 -4.85 -7.76
N PRO A 287 9.42 -4.71 -8.75
CA PRO A 287 9.03 -4.43 -10.13
C PRO A 287 8.28 -5.62 -10.74
N SER A 288 7.21 -5.34 -11.49
CA SER A 288 6.51 -6.34 -12.32
C SER A 288 6.07 -7.59 -11.56
N HIS A 289 5.44 -7.40 -10.39
CA HIS A 289 4.86 -8.49 -9.59
C HIS A 289 5.88 -9.54 -9.12
N SER A 290 7.08 -9.08 -8.76
CA SER A 290 8.20 -9.94 -8.36
C SER A 290 8.07 -10.62 -6.98
N THR A 291 7.03 -10.31 -6.20
CA THR A 291 6.62 -11.11 -5.04
C THR A 291 5.76 -12.28 -5.51
N ILE A 292 6.23 -13.49 -5.32
CA ILE A 292 5.60 -14.73 -5.76
C ILE A 292 5.16 -15.52 -4.53
N ILE A 293 3.85 -15.58 -4.30
CA ILE A 293 3.21 -16.46 -3.32
C ILE A 293 2.91 -17.78 -4.04
N ASP A 294 3.66 -18.83 -3.71
CA ASP A 294 3.59 -20.14 -4.37
C ASP A 294 2.84 -21.14 -3.49
N ILE A 295 1.59 -21.37 -3.85
CA ILE A 295 0.63 -22.22 -3.14
C ILE A 295 0.61 -23.64 -3.77
N SER A 296 1.40 -23.89 -4.81
CA SER A 296 1.34 -25.13 -5.62
C SER A 296 1.64 -26.44 -4.86
N GLY A 297 2.15 -26.38 -3.62
CA GLY A 297 2.47 -27.53 -2.78
C GLY A 297 1.30 -28.21 -2.01
N GLY A 298 0.05 -27.75 -2.14
CA GLY A 298 -1.10 -28.35 -1.45
C GLY A 298 -2.46 -27.66 -1.67
N THR A 299 -3.49 -28.00 -0.88
CA THR A 299 -4.83 -27.36 -0.88
C THR A 299 -4.83 -26.04 -0.10
N GLY A 300 -3.92 -25.13 -0.46
CA GLY A 300 -3.80 -23.82 0.16
C GLY A 300 -4.61 -22.75 -0.58
N MET A 301 -4.92 -21.67 0.13
CA MET A 301 -5.54 -20.46 -0.42
C MET A 301 -5.14 -19.24 0.42
N ILE A 302 -5.40 -18.04 -0.10
CA ILE A 302 -5.51 -16.82 0.72
C ILE A 302 -7.00 -16.60 1.03
N ALA A 303 -7.38 -16.70 2.30
CA ALA A 303 -8.74 -16.53 2.76
C ALA A 303 -8.90 -15.16 3.46
N GLY A 304 -9.76 -14.32 2.91
CA GLY A 304 -10.06 -12.97 3.41
C GLY A 304 -10.94 -12.94 4.66
N GLY A 305 -10.84 -11.82 5.37
CA GLY A 305 -11.76 -11.39 6.44
C GLY A 305 -12.41 -10.04 6.09
N LEU A 306 -13.17 -9.46 7.00
CA LEU A 306 -13.90 -8.20 6.73
C LEU A 306 -12.91 -7.06 6.44
N ASN A 307 -13.11 -6.32 5.35
CA ASN A 307 -12.26 -5.19 4.95
C ASN A 307 -10.78 -5.58 4.74
N THR A 308 -10.53 -6.79 4.27
CA THR A 308 -9.17 -7.23 3.97
C THR A 308 -8.75 -6.91 2.53
N ALA A 309 -7.45 -6.94 2.22
CA ALA A 309 -6.96 -6.69 0.87
C ALA A 309 -5.74 -7.53 0.48
N VAL A 310 -5.64 -7.90 -0.80
CA VAL A 310 -4.44 -8.49 -1.42
C VAL A 310 -4.08 -7.68 -2.66
N THR A 311 -2.88 -7.10 -2.66
CA THR A 311 -2.45 -6.14 -3.69
C THR A 311 -1.09 -6.45 -4.29
N GLY A 312 -1.01 -6.49 -5.61
CA GLY A 312 0.26 -6.45 -6.35
C GLY A 312 1.08 -7.75 -6.36
N CYS A 313 0.51 -8.86 -5.90
CA CYS A 313 1.21 -10.14 -5.77
C CYS A 313 1.17 -10.93 -7.08
N THR A 314 2.17 -11.78 -7.31
CA THR A 314 2.00 -12.98 -8.16
C THR A 314 1.60 -14.14 -7.24
N ILE A 315 0.49 -14.80 -7.50
CA ILE A 315 -0.01 -15.97 -6.77
C ILE A 315 0.00 -17.14 -7.74
N ARG A 316 0.66 -18.23 -7.36
CA ARG A 316 0.78 -19.45 -8.19
C ARG A 316 0.05 -20.62 -7.56
N GLY A 317 -0.78 -21.30 -8.33
CA GLY A 317 -1.54 -22.45 -7.84
C GLY A 317 -2.68 -22.07 -6.89
N GLY A 318 -3.07 -23.02 -6.03
CA GLY A 318 -4.21 -22.88 -5.12
C GLY A 318 -5.48 -23.55 -5.64
N SER A 319 -6.47 -23.69 -4.76
CA SER A 319 -7.81 -24.24 -5.08
C SER A 319 -8.85 -23.81 -4.03
N PRO A 320 -9.35 -22.55 -4.07
CA PRO A 320 -8.97 -21.47 -4.98
C PRO A 320 -7.66 -20.78 -4.59
N ALA A 321 -7.14 -19.86 -5.42
CA ALA A 321 -5.95 -19.07 -5.05
C ALA A 321 -6.29 -17.99 -4.00
N VAL A 322 -7.42 -17.29 -4.18
CA VAL A 322 -7.96 -16.30 -3.23
C VAL A 322 -9.45 -16.55 -3.02
N SER A 323 -9.92 -16.53 -1.77
CA SER A 323 -11.33 -16.65 -1.41
C SER A 323 -11.73 -15.63 -0.34
N ASP A 324 -12.92 -15.07 -0.44
CA ASP A 324 -13.50 -14.18 0.56
C ASP A 324 -14.47 -14.89 1.53
N GLY A 325 -14.61 -16.21 1.41
CA GLY A 325 -15.49 -17.00 2.26
C GLY A 325 -16.03 -18.28 1.66
N ASN A 326 -17.18 -18.70 2.19
CA ASN A 326 -17.97 -19.81 1.71
C ASN A 326 -19.46 -19.60 2.06
N TRP A 327 -20.30 -20.58 1.74
CA TRP A 327 -21.74 -20.57 2.01
C TRP A 327 -22.14 -20.37 3.50
N SER A 328 -21.26 -20.67 4.46
CA SER A 328 -21.52 -20.45 5.90
C SER A 328 -21.06 -19.09 6.38
N VAL A 329 -19.90 -18.62 5.92
CA VAL A 329 -19.25 -17.40 6.40
C VAL A 329 -18.51 -16.74 5.24
N ALA A 330 -18.84 -15.48 4.95
CA ALA A 330 -18.19 -14.70 3.91
C ALA A 330 -18.04 -13.23 4.31
N TYR A 331 -16.92 -12.63 3.92
CA TYR A 331 -16.56 -11.27 4.30
C TYR A 331 -15.97 -10.50 3.10
N PRO A 332 -16.48 -9.31 2.77
CA PRO A 332 -15.95 -8.52 1.66
C PRO A 332 -14.46 -8.21 1.79
N MET A 333 -13.73 -8.36 0.69
CA MET A 333 -12.31 -8.01 0.56
C MET A 333 -11.99 -7.28 -0.75
N GLU A 334 -10.82 -6.64 -0.80
CA GLU A 334 -10.25 -6.05 -2.01
C GLU A 334 -9.16 -6.93 -2.63
N ILE A 335 -9.36 -7.39 -3.86
CA ILE A 335 -8.37 -8.17 -4.61
C ILE A 335 -7.95 -7.33 -5.81
N ARG A 336 -6.75 -6.74 -5.76
CA ARG A 336 -6.36 -5.74 -6.76
C ARG A 336 -4.95 -5.89 -7.33
N ASN A 337 -4.85 -5.69 -8.65
CA ASN A 337 -3.58 -5.64 -9.37
C ASN A 337 -2.69 -6.87 -9.17
N ASN A 338 -3.25 -8.05 -8.95
CA ASN A 338 -2.48 -9.30 -8.78
C ASN A 338 -2.27 -10.01 -10.13
N ILE A 339 -1.29 -10.91 -10.19
CA ILE A 339 -1.19 -11.96 -11.21
C ILE A 339 -1.55 -13.27 -10.51
N ILE A 340 -2.59 -13.96 -10.98
CA ILE A 340 -2.96 -15.31 -10.53
C ILE A 340 -2.69 -16.26 -11.69
N ASP A 341 -1.83 -17.25 -11.47
CA ASP A 341 -1.28 -18.09 -12.54
C ASP A 341 -1.23 -19.56 -12.10
N GLY A 342 -1.97 -20.42 -12.79
CA GLY A 342 -2.13 -21.82 -12.36
C GLY A 342 -3.19 -21.98 -11.27
N GLY A 343 -3.40 -23.23 -10.86
CA GLY A 343 -4.36 -23.60 -9.81
C GLY A 343 -5.50 -24.45 -10.35
N PHE A 344 -6.29 -25.00 -9.43
CA PHE A 344 -7.45 -25.83 -9.74
C PHE A 344 -8.72 -25.14 -9.25
N CYS A 345 -9.86 -25.52 -9.81
CA CYS A 345 -11.16 -24.93 -9.50
C CYS A 345 -11.24 -23.46 -9.87
N SER A 346 -10.80 -22.56 -8.99
CA SER A 346 -11.00 -21.14 -9.20
C SER A 346 -9.74 -20.33 -8.92
N GLY A 347 -9.47 -19.33 -9.76
CA GLY A 347 -8.46 -18.32 -9.44
C GLY A 347 -8.90 -17.49 -8.23
N ILE A 348 -10.08 -16.90 -8.33
CA ILE A 348 -10.73 -16.14 -7.25
C ILE A 348 -12.11 -16.74 -6.99
N GLU A 349 -12.49 -16.92 -5.73
CA GLU A 349 -13.81 -17.38 -5.31
C GLU A 349 -14.50 -16.33 -4.42
N LEU A 350 -15.72 -15.91 -4.77
CA LEU A 350 -16.46 -14.84 -4.11
C LEU A 350 -17.83 -15.31 -3.61
N TRP A 351 -18.06 -15.08 -2.32
CA TRP A 351 -19.28 -15.35 -1.57
C TRP A 351 -19.81 -14.08 -0.87
N ALA A 352 -19.06 -12.97 -0.92
CA ALA A 352 -19.44 -11.67 -0.40
C ALA A 352 -19.29 -10.56 -1.46
N ASP A 353 -19.77 -9.36 -1.13
CA ASP A 353 -19.75 -8.18 -2.02
C ASP A 353 -18.34 -7.55 -2.09
N SER A 354 -17.38 -8.33 -2.55
CA SER A 354 -15.96 -7.97 -2.68
C SER A 354 -15.67 -7.06 -3.89
N THR A 355 -14.49 -6.44 -3.91
CA THR A 355 -14.00 -5.67 -5.06
C THR A 355 -12.82 -6.38 -5.71
N VAL A 356 -12.95 -6.76 -6.97
CA VAL A 356 -11.92 -7.43 -7.77
C VAL A 356 -11.50 -6.54 -8.93
N LYS A 357 -10.29 -5.97 -8.84
CA LYS A 357 -9.87 -4.90 -9.76
C LYS A 357 -8.46 -5.06 -10.35
N GLY A 358 -8.34 -4.99 -11.67
CA GLY A 358 -7.04 -4.87 -12.34
C GLY A 358 -6.16 -6.12 -12.28
N ASN A 359 -6.71 -7.28 -11.93
CA ASN A 359 -5.97 -8.54 -11.82
C ASN A 359 -5.73 -9.17 -13.20
N ARG A 360 -4.67 -9.97 -13.32
CA ARG A 360 -4.41 -10.84 -14.47
C ARG A 360 -4.52 -12.28 -14.01
N ILE A 361 -5.54 -13.00 -14.46
CA ILE A 361 -5.84 -14.37 -14.03
C ILE A 361 -5.67 -15.27 -15.24
N ARG A 362 -4.87 -16.33 -15.08
CA ARG A 362 -4.56 -17.21 -16.21
C ARG A 362 -4.21 -18.64 -15.84
N ASN A 363 -4.36 -19.51 -16.84
CA ASN A 363 -3.97 -20.92 -16.79
C ASN A 363 -4.65 -21.65 -15.61
N ILE A 364 -5.96 -21.45 -15.45
CA ILE A 364 -6.71 -22.15 -14.40
C ILE A 364 -7.12 -23.52 -14.93
N ASP A 365 -6.62 -24.56 -14.27
CA ASP A 365 -6.85 -25.93 -14.65
C ASP A 365 -8.18 -26.45 -14.08
N ALA A 366 -8.84 -27.31 -14.85
CA ALA A 366 -10.07 -27.95 -14.45
C ALA A 366 -9.85 -28.85 -13.22
N GLY A 367 -10.82 -28.82 -12.30
CA GLY A 367 -10.89 -29.72 -11.14
C GLY A 367 -12.28 -30.31 -10.97
N ASP A 368 -12.47 -31.10 -9.91
CA ASP A 368 -13.78 -31.65 -9.52
C ASP A 368 -14.67 -30.57 -8.84
N CYS A 369 -14.95 -29.50 -9.57
CA CYS A 369 -15.54 -28.26 -9.07
C CYS A 369 -15.94 -27.33 -10.23
N ASN A 370 -16.71 -26.28 -9.94
CA ASN A 370 -17.07 -25.26 -10.92
C ASN A 370 -15.83 -24.45 -11.30
N THR A 371 -15.23 -24.77 -12.44
CA THR A 371 -13.94 -24.20 -12.82
C THR A 371 -14.13 -22.76 -13.34
N ALA A 372 -13.41 -21.79 -12.75
CA ALA A 372 -13.51 -20.40 -13.16
C ALA A 372 -12.22 -19.58 -12.98
N GLY A 373 -12.01 -18.57 -13.82
CA GLY A 373 -11.03 -17.53 -13.48
C GLY A 373 -11.46 -16.77 -12.22
N ILE A 374 -12.71 -16.31 -12.23
CA ILE A 374 -13.42 -15.74 -11.08
C ILE A 374 -14.75 -16.46 -10.93
N TYR A 375 -14.97 -17.11 -9.78
CA TYR A 375 -16.24 -17.71 -9.41
C TYR A 375 -16.97 -16.79 -8.43
N ILE A 376 -18.25 -16.51 -8.69
CA ILE A 376 -19.12 -15.67 -7.87
C ILE A 376 -20.34 -16.50 -7.48
N SER A 377 -20.66 -16.55 -6.20
CA SER A 377 -21.78 -17.31 -5.66
C SER A 377 -22.65 -16.42 -4.79
N GLN A 378 -23.89 -16.21 -5.24
CA GLN A 378 -24.98 -15.53 -4.53
C GLN A 378 -24.59 -14.18 -3.91
N SER A 379 -23.67 -13.46 -4.54
CA SER A 379 -23.13 -12.18 -4.08
C SER A 379 -23.16 -11.14 -5.19
N SER A 380 -22.99 -9.87 -4.83
CA SER A 380 -23.04 -8.72 -5.75
C SER A 380 -21.70 -7.95 -5.78
N PRO A 381 -20.56 -8.61 -6.04
CA PRO A 381 -19.25 -7.96 -6.06
C PRO A 381 -19.08 -7.01 -7.25
N SER A 382 -18.07 -6.14 -7.16
CA SER A 382 -17.61 -5.30 -8.26
C SER A 382 -16.37 -5.93 -8.91
N VAL A 383 -16.48 -6.35 -10.17
CA VAL A 383 -15.42 -6.99 -10.94
C VAL A 383 -15.06 -6.09 -12.11
N THR A 384 -13.90 -5.43 -12.04
CA THR A 384 -13.54 -4.42 -13.05
C THR A 384 -12.07 -4.36 -13.48
N GLY A 385 -11.83 -4.14 -14.77
CA GLY A 385 -10.48 -3.94 -15.29
C GLY A 385 -9.58 -5.18 -15.26
N ASN A 386 -10.13 -6.37 -15.04
CA ASN A 386 -9.37 -7.62 -14.96
C ASN A 386 -9.09 -8.18 -16.36
N VAL A 387 -8.01 -8.94 -16.50
CA VAL A 387 -7.68 -9.70 -17.70
C VAL A 387 -7.70 -11.18 -17.34
N ILE A 388 -8.53 -11.97 -18.02
CA ILE A 388 -8.78 -13.37 -17.68
C ILE A 388 -8.63 -14.23 -18.93
N THR A 389 -7.72 -15.20 -18.88
CA THR A 389 -7.35 -16.01 -20.05
C THR A 389 -7.02 -17.46 -19.70
N ASN A 390 -7.25 -18.39 -20.60
CA ASN A 390 -6.86 -19.80 -20.46
C ASN A 390 -7.47 -20.47 -19.20
N THR A 391 -8.76 -20.26 -18.92
CA THR A 391 -9.51 -21.13 -18.02
C THR A 391 -9.99 -22.37 -18.78
N SER A 392 -9.54 -23.55 -18.35
CA SER A 392 -9.85 -24.83 -19.00
C SER A 392 -11.15 -25.44 -18.46
N PHE A 393 -11.99 -25.99 -19.35
CA PHE A 393 -13.28 -26.64 -19.04
C PHE A 393 -14.19 -25.85 -18.08
N GLY A 394 -14.13 -24.53 -18.16
CA GLY A 394 -14.83 -23.62 -17.25
C GLY A 394 -14.93 -22.20 -17.81
N ALA A 395 -15.40 -21.26 -17.00
CA ALA A 395 -15.62 -19.89 -17.45
C ALA A 395 -14.48 -18.95 -17.06
N GLY A 396 -14.20 -17.93 -17.86
CA GLY A 396 -13.36 -16.82 -17.42
C GLY A 396 -13.97 -16.17 -16.17
N ILE A 397 -15.26 -15.85 -16.21
CA ILE A 397 -16.05 -15.43 -15.06
C ILE A 397 -17.28 -16.32 -14.96
N TYR A 398 -17.48 -16.98 -13.83
CA TYR A 398 -18.66 -17.79 -13.53
C TYR A 398 -19.48 -17.07 -12.47
N ILE A 399 -20.75 -16.80 -12.75
CA ILE A 399 -21.68 -16.12 -11.85
C ILE A 399 -22.83 -17.07 -11.53
N TYR A 400 -22.93 -17.48 -10.28
CA TYR A 400 -23.99 -18.31 -9.73
C TYR A 400 -24.90 -17.47 -8.82
N GLY A 401 -25.87 -16.80 -9.42
CA GLY A 401 -26.78 -15.87 -8.74
C GLY A 401 -26.10 -14.61 -8.18
N GLY A 402 -26.93 -13.64 -7.80
CA GLY A 402 -26.48 -12.35 -7.26
C GLY A 402 -26.19 -11.27 -8.31
N GLY A 403 -26.22 -10.01 -7.88
CA GLY A 403 -26.22 -8.82 -8.74
C GLY A 403 -24.83 -8.28 -9.05
N ALA A 404 -23.89 -9.15 -9.43
CA ALA A 404 -22.50 -8.74 -9.68
C ALA A 404 -22.39 -7.66 -10.76
N SER A 405 -21.51 -6.66 -10.55
CA SER A 405 -21.18 -5.65 -11.55
C SER A 405 -19.87 -6.04 -12.25
N VAL A 406 -19.97 -6.52 -13.48
CA VAL A 406 -18.87 -6.98 -14.32
C VAL A 406 -18.63 -5.95 -15.41
N THR A 407 -17.65 -5.06 -15.22
CA THR A 407 -17.38 -3.95 -16.15
C THR A 407 -15.93 -3.74 -16.51
N ASP A 408 -15.65 -3.32 -17.74
CA ASP A 408 -14.28 -2.98 -18.19
C ASP A 408 -13.26 -4.15 -18.12
N ASN A 409 -13.72 -5.40 -18.09
CA ASN A 409 -12.84 -6.58 -18.06
C ASN A 409 -12.48 -7.03 -19.48
N LYS A 410 -11.36 -7.74 -19.61
CA LYS A 410 -10.95 -8.46 -20.82
C LYS A 410 -10.94 -9.96 -20.55
N VAL A 411 -11.93 -10.67 -21.07
CA VAL A 411 -12.15 -12.10 -20.83
C VAL A 411 -12.03 -12.84 -22.15
N VAL A 412 -10.85 -13.42 -22.40
CA VAL A 412 -10.49 -13.95 -23.72
C VAL A 412 -9.76 -15.27 -23.66
N SER A 413 -9.96 -16.13 -24.66
CA SER A 413 -9.26 -17.43 -24.76
C SER A 413 -9.52 -18.36 -23.57
N ASN A 414 -10.75 -18.34 -23.05
CA ASN A 414 -11.24 -19.31 -22.07
C ASN A 414 -12.15 -20.32 -22.77
N THR A 415 -12.57 -21.37 -22.04
CA THR A 415 -13.60 -22.29 -22.59
C THR A 415 -14.91 -21.52 -22.79
N THR A 416 -15.49 -20.99 -21.71
CA THR A 416 -16.56 -19.97 -21.79
C THR A 416 -16.00 -18.63 -21.32
N GLY A 417 -16.40 -17.52 -21.94
CA GLY A 417 -16.01 -16.18 -21.49
C GLY A 417 -16.62 -15.85 -20.14
N ILE A 418 -17.90 -15.53 -20.15
CA ILE A 418 -18.71 -15.28 -18.96
C ILE A 418 -19.86 -16.26 -18.96
N TYR A 419 -20.00 -17.00 -17.86
CA TYR A 419 -21.15 -17.86 -17.60
C TYR A 419 -22.00 -17.24 -16.50
N PHE A 420 -23.30 -17.12 -16.73
CA PHE A 420 -24.26 -16.72 -15.69
C PHE A 420 -25.37 -17.76 -15.57
N SER A 421 -25.64 -18.19 -14.34
CA SER A 421 -26.81 -18.97 -14.00
C SER A 421 -27.34 -18.50 -12.66
N ASP A 422 -28.66 -18.55 -12.48
CA ASP A 422 -29.31 -18.32 -11.20
C ASP A 422 -30.39 -19.39 -11.04
N ASP A 423 -30.53 -19.93 -9.83
CA ASP A 423 -31.57 -20.90 -9.48
C ASP A 423 -32.81 -20.20 -8.92
N ASP A 424 -32.69 -18.91 -8.56
CA ASP A 424 -33.75 -18.06 -8.02
C ASP A 424 -33.97 -16.80 -8.89
N ALA A 425 -35.11 -16.12 -8.73
CA ALA A 425 -35.39 -14.84 -9.40
C ALA A 425 -34.61 -13.66 -8.74
N GLY A 426 -33.32 -13.87 -8.50
CA GLY A 426 -32.42 -12.95 -7.81
C GLY A 426 -32.09 -11.69 -8.63
N ASN A 427 -31.17 -10.89 -8.08
CA ASN A 427 -30.67 -9.70 -8.77
C ASN A 427 -29.84 -10.13 -10.00
N MET A 428 -30.21 -9.65 -11.18
CA MET A 428 -29.42 -9.89 -12.40
C MET A 428 -28.07 -9.16 -12.32
N PRO A 429 -26.98 -9.77 -12.82
CA PRO A 429 -25.71 -9.09 -12.93
C PRO A 429 -25.76 -7.99 -14.02
N VAL A 430 -24.82 -7.06 -13.93
CA VAL A 430 -24.56 -6.08 -14.99
C VAL A 430 -23.26 -6.49 -15.67
N ILE A 431 -23.32 -6.79 -16.97
CA ILE A 431 -22.17 -7.18 -17.78
C ILE A 431 -21.97 -6.09 -18.82
N ASN A 432 -21.23 -5.02 -18.51
CA ASN A 432 -21.21 -3.83 -19.37
C ASN A 432 -19.79 -3.36 -19.71
N ASN A 433 -19.58 -2.94 -20.96
CA ASN A 433 -18.32 -2.37 -21.42
C ASN A 433 -17.08 -3.29 -21.26
N ASN A 434 -17.27 -4.60 -21.31
CA ASN A 434 -16.20 -5.60 -21.32
C ASN A 434 -15.71 -5.89 -22.75
N ILE A 435 -14.55 -6.53 -22.86
CA ILE A 435 -14.09 -7.24 -24.06
C ILE A 435 -14.23 -8.73 -23.74
N VAL A 436 -15.21 -9.39 -24.35
CA VAL A 436 -15.46 -10.83 -24.18
C VAL A 436 -15.43 -11.43 -25.58
N SER A 437 -14.35 -12.12 -25.89
CA SER A 437 -14.03 -12.52 -27.27
C SER A 437 -13.09 -13.70 -27.29
N CYS A 438 -13.02 -14.46 -28.38
CA CYS A 438 -12.09 -15.57 -28.56
C CYS A 438 -12.28 -16.72 -27.57
N ASN A 439 -13.43 -16.87 -26.93
CA ASN A 439 -13.70 -18.01 -26.04
C ASN A 439 -14.17 -19.23 -26.86
N ASP A 440 -13.90 -20.45 -26.40
CA ASP A 440 -14.08 -21.70 -27.18
C ASP A 440 -15.55 -22.06 -27.42
N ASP A 441 -16.35 -22.05 -26.38
CA ASP A 441 -17.76 -22.43 -26.42
C ASP A 441 -18.64 -21.21 -26.68
N ALA A 442 -18.63 -20.23 -25.78
CA ALA A 442 -19.33 -18.96 -25.97
C ALA A 442 -18.63 -17.79 -25.26
N ASP A 443 -18.87 -16.58 -25.73
CA ASP A 443 -18.41 -15.37 -25.04
C ASP A 443 -19.29 -15.08 -23.82
N LEU A 444 -20.62 -15.05 -23.98
CA LEU A 444 -21.58 -14.98 -22.89
C LEU A 444 -22.55 -16.16 -22.96
N GLU A 445 -22.48 -17.03 -21.97
CA GLU A 445 -23.37 -18.18 -21.80
C GLU A 445 -24.31 -17.92 -20.64
N VAL A 446 -25.62 -18.09 -20.88
CA VAL A 446 -26.63 -17.85 -19.86
C VAL A 446 -27.51 -19.07 -19.64
N GLY A 447 -27.51 -19.59 -18.42
CA GLY A 447 -28.37 -20.68 -18.00
C GLY A 447 -29.84 -20.26 -17.94
N TYR A 448 -30.18 -19.44 -16.94
CA TYR A 448 -31.55 -18.95 -16.70
C TYR A 448 -31.60 -17.42 -16.71
N ILE A 449 -32.68 -16.87 -17.28
CA ILE A 449 -32.96 -15.44 -17.31
C ILE A 449 -34.36 -15.20 -16.79
N TYR A 450 -34.48 -14.60 -15.60
CA TYR A 450 -35.77 -14.27 -14.99
C TYR A 450 -36.21 -12.81 -15.25
N SER A 451 -35.28 -11.93 -15.62
CA SER A 451 -35.56 -10.53 -15.96
C SER A 451 -34.50 -9.99 -16.93
N ASN A 452 -34.54 -8.69 -17.26
CA ASN A 452 -33.64 -8.15 -18.28
C ASN A 452 -32.18 -8.11 -17.83
N LEU A 453 -31.30 -8.78 -18.57
CA LEU A 453 -29.84 -8.75 -18.38
C LEU A 453 -29.23 -7.55 -19.11
N ASP A 454 -28.52 -6.68 -18.40
CA ASP A 454 -27.76 -5.57 -19.00
C ASP A 454 -26.41 -6.10 -19.52
N ALA A 455 -26.32 -6.31 -20.83
CA ALA A 455 -25.14 -6.77 -21.55
C ALA A 455 -24.59 -5.69 -22.51
N ARG A 456 -24.83 -4.41 -22.21
CA ARG A 456 -24.57 -3.30 -23.16
C ARG A 456 -23.10 -2.99 -23.33
N ASN A 457 -22.78 -2.33 -24.44
CA ASN A 457 -21.47 -1.74 -24.76
C ASN A 457 -20.26 -2.70 -24.76
N ASN A 458 -20.49 -4.00 -24.59
CA ASN A 458 -19.46 -5.02 -24.66
C ASN A 458 -18.90 -5.14 -26.08
N SER A 459 -17.67 -5.62 -26.17
CA SER A 459 -17.00 -5.94 -27.43
C SER A 459 -16.92 -7.46 -27.59
N TRP A 460 -17.40 -7.94 -28.75
CA TRP A 460 -17.62 -9.35 -29.06
C TRP A 460 -16.82 -9.81 -30.27
N ASP A 461 -16.84 -11.10 -30.60
CA ASP A 461 -16.26 -11.63 -31.83
C ASP A 461 -17.03 -11.15 -33.09
N HIS A 462 -18.35 -10.94 -32.98
CA HIS A 462 -19.20 -10.41 -34.08
C HIS A 462 -20.02 -9.16 -33.71
N VAL A 463 -20.36 -8.35 -34.72
CA VAL A 463 -21.30 -7.21 -34.59
C VAL A 463 -22.29 -7.20 -35.76
N PRO A 464 -23.61 -7.33 -35.52
CA PRO A 464 -24.24 -7.60 -34.22
C PRO A 464 -23.78 -8.95 -33.62
N PRO A 465 -23.85 -9.13 -32.28
CA PRO A 465 -23.48 -10.39 -31.65
C PRO A 465 -24.28 -11.57 -32.23
N ALA A 466 -23.62 -12.69 -32.50
CA ALA A 466 -24.25 -13.94 -32.87
C ALA A 466 -24.97 -14.52 -31.65
N THR A 467 -26.28 -14.73 -31.78
CA THR A 467 -27.15 -15.23 -30.71
C THR A 467 -27.82 -16.55 -31.06
N GLY A 468 -27.96 -17.48 -30.12
CA GLY A 468 -28.65 -18.75 -30.38
C GLY A 468 -28.48 -19.77 -29.26
N ALA A 469 -28.71 -21.05 -29.58
CA ALA A 469 -28.39 -22.14 -28.66
C ALA A 469 -26.88 -22.30 -28.51
N CYS A 470 -26.43 -22.81 -27.37
CA CYS A 470 -25.01 -22.93 -27.06
C CYS A 470 -24.33 -23.99 -27.94
N PHE A 471 -23.54 -23.49 -28.89
CA PHE A 471 -22.64 -24.22 -29.77
C PHE A 471 -21.30 -23.48 -29.80
N GLY A 472 -20.21 -24.19 -30.14
CA GLY A 472 -18.86 -23.60 -30.13
C GLY A 472 -18.72 -22.34 -30.99
N GLY A 473 -18.25 -21.25 -30.37
CA GLY A 473 -17.94 -19.97 -31.00
C GLY A 473 -19.07 -18.94 -31.06
N MET A 474 -20.12 -19.08 -30.23
CA MET A 474 -21.22 -18.11 -30.15
C MET A 474 -20.85 -16.88 -29.31
N ASP A 475 -21.29 -15.68 -29.70
CA ASP A 475 -21.09 -14.49 -28.85
C ASP A 475 -22.02 -14.54 -27.62
N ILE A 476 -23.30 -14.84 -27.84
CA ILE A 476 -24.29 -14.94 -26.75
C ILE A 476 -25.14 -16.19 -26.95
N CYS A 477 -25.24 -17.04 -25.94
CA CYS A 477 -26.10 -18.22 -26.01
C CYS A 477 -26.89 -18.48 -24.72
N THR A 478 -28.02 -19.17 -24.87
CA THR A 478 -28.89 -19.54 -23.75
C THR A 478 -29.25 -21.04 -23.79
N TRP A 479 -29.37 -21.67 -22.62
CA TRP A 479 -29.69 -23.12 -22.50
C TRP A 479 -31.17 -23.42 -22.29
N TYR A 480 -31.86 -22.60 -21.49
CA TYR A 480 -33.27 -22.81 -21.14
C TYR A 480 -34.12 -21.68 -21.70
N GLY A 481 -35.39 -21.97 -22.04
CA GLY A 481 -36.29 -21.00 -22.67
C GLY A 481 -36.41 -19.70 -21.87
N ASP A 482 -36.11 -18.58 -22.50
CA ASP A 482 -35.97 -17.27 -21.86
C ASP A 482 -37.30 -16.79 -21.23
N LEU A 483 -37.28 -16.42 -19.94
CA LEU A 483 -38.36 -15.66 -19.29
C LEU A 483 -38.09 -14.14 -19.28
N GLY A 484 -36.89 -13.71 -19.71
CA GLY A 484 -36.46 -12.32 -19.81
C GLY A 484 -35.75 -12.01 -21.14
N SER A 485 -35.03 -10.87 -21.22
CA SER A 485 -34.31 -10.45 -22.43
C SER A 485 -32.88 -10.02 -22.14
N ILE A 486 -31.98 -10.10 -23.11
CA ILE A 486 -30.59 -9.63 -23.01
C ILE A 486 -30.44 -8.32 -23.79
N ASP A 487 -30.11 -7.22 -23.12
CA ASP A 487 -29.83 -5.94 -23.76
C ASP A 487 -28.34 -5.82 -24.11
N PHE A 488 -27.99 -6.14 -25.35
CA PHE A 488 -26.64 -5.98 -25.91
C PHE A 488 -26.50 -4.70 -26.75
N SER A 489 -27.34 -3.67 -26.52
CA SER A 489 -27.23 -2.42 -27.25
C SER A 489 -25.85 -1.76 -27.08
N GLY A 490 -25.38 -1.11 -28.14
CA GLY A 490 -24.02 -0.55 -28.16
C GLY A 490 -22.90 -1.58 -28.34
N ALA A 491 -23.21 -2.82 -28.72
CA ALA A 491 -22.22 -3.87 -29.06
C ALA A 491 -21.14 -3.37 -30.03
N LYS A 492 -19.88 -3.73 -29.74
CA LYS A 492 -18.68 -3.34 -30.51
C LYS A 492 -17.92 -4.58 -30.97
N LEU A 493 -17.05 -4.40 -31.96
CA LEU A 493 -16.17 -5.47 -32.42
C LEU A 493 -14.91 -5.49 -31.54
N ALA A 494 -14.50 -6.66 -31.05
CA ALA A 494 -13.31 -6.79 -30.23
C ALA A 494 -12.02 -6.39 -30.99
N PRO A 495 -11.03 -5.73 -30.33
CA PRO A 495 -9.83 -5.19 -30.99
C PRO A 495 -8.91 -6.24 -31.63
N ALA A 496 -8.97 -7.48 -31.16
CA ALA A 496 -8.26 -8.62 -31.72
C ALA A 496 -9.30 -9.70 -32.04
N SER A 497 -10.03 -9.53 -33.14
CA SER A 497 -11.05 -10.49 -33.56
C SER A 497 -10.41 -11.87 -33.76
N CYS A 498 -10.77 -12.85 -32.93
CA CYS A 498 -10.58 -14.24 -33.33
C CYS A 498 -11.65 -14.53 -34.36
N LYS A 499 -11.26 -14.72 -35.61
CA LYS A 499 -12.17 -15.26 -36.63
C LYS A 499 -12.43 -16.73 -36.31
N LYS A 500 -13.23 -17.02 -35.29
CA LYS A 500 -13.82 -18.36 -35.15
C LYS A 500 -14.94 -18.46 -36.16
N ILE A 501 -14.90 -19.52 -36.96
CA ILE A 501 -15.89 -19.78 -38.00
C ILE A 501 -17.10 -20.37 -37.28
N ILE A 502 -18.20 -19.62 -37.21
CA ILE A 502 -19.48 -20.15 -36.74
C ILE A 502 -19.86 -21.31 -37.67
N PRO A 503 -20.18 -22.52 -37.17
CA PRO A 503 -20.76 -23.58 -37.99
C PRO A 503 -22.10 -23.09 -38.55
N ASN A 504 -22.23 -23.08 -39.89
CA ASN A 504 -23.46 -22.71 -40.60
C ASN A 504 -24.67 -23.58 -40.23
#